data_AF-A0A165TNK4-F1
#
_entry.id   AF-A0A165TNK4-F1
#
_cell.length_a   1.000
_cell.length_b   1.000
_cell.length_c   1.000
_cell.angle_alpha   90.00
_cell.angle_beta   90.00
_cell.angle_gamma   90.00
#
_symmetry.space_group_name_H-M   'P 1'
#
loop_
_entity.id
_entity.type
_entity.pdbx_description
1 polymer ?
#
loop_
_entity_poly.entity_id
_entity_poly.type
_entity_poly.pdbx_seq_one_letter_code
_entity_poly.pdbx_strand_id
1 'polypeptide(L)'
;MENEDPDIENIFAEEPDPFERHPANLLQSIGDSIRFFRSSQPRDEKSRDALAKELSHYLGEPVHRQRIRRIEDGDTKVAAGVYFAVWARMGVLDKVALVTYAGSSTSMRYLHLLGDRLASETKTAMRDAAHALEMKAAREMAGDD
;
A
#
# COMPACT_ATOMS: atom_id res chain seq x y z
N MET A 1 32.00 -19.83 13.16
CA MET A 1 31.94 -19.84 11.68
C MET A 1 30.47 -19.92 11.36
N GLU A 2 29.87 -18.79 11.04
CA GLU A 2 28.49 -18.71 10.55
C GLU A 2 28.46 -19.38 9.18
N ASN A 3 27.53 -20.31 9.00
CA ASN A 3 27.19 -20.84 7.70
C ASN A 3 26.40 -19.76 6.97
N GLU A 4 27.08 -18.94 6.17
CA GLU A 4 26.43 -18.13 5.15
C GLU A 4 26.01 -19.08 4.03
N ASP A 5 24.70 -19.28 3.84
CA ASP A 5 24.15 -20.01 2.70
C ASP A 5 24.47 -19.22 1.41
N PRO A 6 25.35 -19.73 0.53
CA PRO A 6 25.85 -18.97 -0.62
C PRO A 6 24.82 -18.83 -1.77
N ASP A 7 23.62 -19.39 -1.64
CA ASP A 7 22.67 -19.51 -2.76
C ASP A 7 21.61 -18.42 -2.84
N ILE A 8 21.22 -17.77 -1.72
CA ILE A 8 20.07 -16.84 -1.73
C ILE A 8 20.40 -15.54 -2.49
N GLU A 9 21.63 -15.05 -2.41
CA GLU A 9 22.05 -13.86 -3.17
C GLU A 9 22.17 -14.15 -4.69
N ASN A 10 22.38 -15.41 -5.06
CA ASN A 10 22.63 -15.79 -6.46
C ASN A 10 21.34 -15.84 -7.30
N ILE A 11 20.21 -16.26 -6.70
CA ILE A 11 18.90 -16.33 -7.37
C ILE A 11 18.43 -14.95 -7.88
N PHE A 12 18.88 -13.86 -7.28
CA PHE A 12 18.52 -12.50 -7.71
C PHE A 12 19.54 -11.85 -8.65
N ALA A 13 20.69 -12.49 -8.86
CA ALA A 13 21.75 -12.05 -9.76
C ALA A 13 21.63 -12.69 -11.17
N GLU A 14 20.78 -13.71 -11.32
CA GLU A 14 20.49 -14.34 -12.59
C GLU A 14 19.59 -13.45 -13.47
N GLU A 15 19.81 -13.51 -14.79
CA GLU A 15 18.93 -12.90 -15.79
C GLU A 15 17.99 -14.01 -16.28
N PRO A 16 16.81 -14.17 -15.66
CA PRO A 16 15.94 -15.32 -15.91
C PRO A 16 15.30 -15.25 -17.30
N ASP A 17 14.89 -16.41 -17.82
CA ASP A 17 14.08 -16.46 -19.03
C ASP A 17 12.73 -15.72 -18.80
N PRO A 18 12.22 -14.91 -19.73
CA PRO A 18 10.97 -14.16 -19.56
C PRO A 18 9.73 -15.01 -19.24
N PHE A 19 9.73 -16.30 -19.62
CA PHE A 19 8.62 -17.22 -19.38
C PHE A 19 8.78 -18.04 -18.10
N GLU A 20 9.90 -17.89 -17.41
CA GLU A 20 10.17 -18.58 -16.17
C GLU A 20 9.42 -17.93 -14.99
N ARG A 21 8.99 -18.77 -14.05
CA ARG A 21 8.40 -18.33 -12.78
C ARG A 21 9.50 -17.88 -11.81
N HIS A 22 10.16 -16.78 -12.16
CA HIS A 22 11.30 -16.25 -11.42
C HIS A 22 10.94 -14.99 -10.61
N PRO A 23 11.47 -14.79 -9.38
CA PRO A 23 11.21 -13.60 -8.58
C PRO A 23 11.57 -12.29 -9.27
N ALA A 24 12.64 -12.24 -10.06
CA ALA A 24 13.02 -11.05 -10.82
C ALA A 24 11.98 -10.70 -11.90
N ASN A 25 11.41 -11.69 -12.60
CA ASN A 25 10.32 -11.47 -13.55
C ASN A 25 9.07 -10.91 -12.87
N LEU A 26 8.75 -11.38 -11.66
CA LEU A 26 7.65 -10.84 -10.86
C LEU A 26 7.91 -9.38 -10.48
N LEU A 27 9.10 -9.06 -9.99
CA LEU A 27 9.47 -7.68 -9.62
C LEU A 27 9.45 -6.75 -10.82
N GLN A 28 9.91 -7.22 -11.99
CA GLN A 28 9.83 -6.47 -13.24
C GLN A 28 8.37 -6.19 -13.63
N SER A 29 7.48 -7.18 -13.53
CA SER A 29 6.05 -7.01 -13.79
C SER A 29 5.39 -6.01 -12.83
N ILE A 30 5.77 -6.02 -11.55
CA ILE A 30 5.35 -5.03 -10.56
C ILE A 30 5.87 -3.63 -10.97
N GLY A 31 7.15 -3.54 -11.33
CA GLY A 31 7.79 -2.30 -11.76
C GLY A 31 7.10 -1.67 -12.97
N ASP A 32 6.74 -2.48 -13.97
CA ASP A 32 6.02 -2.03 -15.16
C ASP A 32 4.59 -1.56 -14.83
N SER A 33 3.91 -2.24 -13.89
CA SER A 33 2.59 -1.81 -13.40
C SER A 33 2.67 -0.44 -12.72
N ILE A 34 3.70 -0.20 -11.91
CA ILE A 34 3.95 1.08 -11.25
C ILE A 34 4.28 2.17 -12.29
N ARG A 35 5.10 1.85 -13.28
CA ARG A 35 5.46 2.75 -14.39
C ARG A 35 4.24 3.14 -15.21
N PHE A 36 3.35 2.19 -15.50
CA PHE A 36 2.09 2.44 -16.18
C PHE A 36 1.18 3.34 -15.36
N PHE A 37 0.98 3.04 -14.07
CA PHE A 37 0.21 3.86 -13.14
C PHE A 37 0.73 5.31 -13.08
N ARG A 38 2.05 5.51 -12.97
CA ARG A 38 2.62 6.86 -12.98
C ARG A 38 2.36 7.56 -14.30
N SER A 39 2.52 6.87 -15.42
CA SER A 39 2.30 7.42 -16.76
C SER A 39 0.84 7.79 -17.03
N SER A 40 -0.11 7.15 -16.33
CA SER A 40 -1.55 7.42 -16.42
C SER A 40 -2.03 8.60 -15.57
N GLN A 41 -1.20 9.13 -14.65
CA GLN A 41 -1.58 10.26 -13.80
C GLN A 41 -1.70 11.60 -14.57
N PRO A 42 -2.28 12.65 -13.98
CA PRO A 42 -2.22 14.02 -14.51
C PRO A 42 -0.78 14.51 -14.73
N ARG A 43 -0.58 15.47 -15.64
CA ARG A 43 0.76 15.87 -16.16
C ARG A 43 1.76 16.28 -15.07
N ASP A 44 1.28 16.92 -14.03
CA ASP A 44 2.01 17.36 -12.84
C ASP A 44 2.42 16.20 -11.91
N GLU A 45 1.63 15.14 -11.86
CA GLU A 45 1.88 13.94 -11.06
C GLU A 45 2.66 12.84 -11.80
N LYS A 46 2.77 12.93 -13.14
CA LYS A 46 3.48 11.94 -13.97
C LYS A 46 4.97 11.80 -13.66
N SER A 47 5.60 12.78 -13.03
CA SER A 47 7.05 12.76 -12.83
C SER A 47 7.44 11.80 -11.70
N ARG A 48 8.63 11.20 -11.80
CA ARG A 48 9.18 10.39 -10.71
C ARG A 48 9.41 11.22 -9.45
N ASP A 49 9.75 12.50 -9.61
CA ASP A 49 9.92 13.45 -8.51
C ASP A 49 8.59 13.71 -7.78
N ALA A 50 7.48 13.85 -8.50
CA ALA A 50 6.16 14.02 -7.91
C ALA A 50 5.74 12.79 -7.09
N LEU A 51 5.89 11.59 -7.67
CA LEU A 51 5.61 10.34 -6.96
C LEU A 51 6.51 10.18 -5.73
N ALA A 52 7.81 10.47 -5.84
CA ALA A 52 8.73 10.42 -4.72
C ALA A 52 8.33 11.36 -3.58
N LYS A 53 7.89 12.57 -3.91
CA LYS A 53 7.41 13.54 -2.92
C LYS A 53 6.19 13.01 -2.17
N GLU A 54 5.22 12.41 -2.87
CA GLU A 54 4.07 11.76 -2.22
C GLU A 54 4.49 10.61 -1.31
N LEU A 55 5.36 9.71 -1.79
CA LEU A 55 5.82 8.56 -1.00
C LEU A 55 6.56 8.97 0.27
N SER A 56 7.23 10.13 0.25
CA SER A 56 7.93 10.65 1.42
C SER A 56 6.98 10.88 2.61
N HIS A 57 5.70 11.20 2.35
CA HIS A 57 4.69 11.32 3.40
C HIS A 57 4.37 9.98 4.07
N TYR A 58 4.34 8.89 3.30
CA TYR A 58 4.04 7.55 3.83
C TYR A 58 5.22 6.96 4.61
N LEU A 59 6.45 7.24 4.17
CA LEU A 59 7.65 6.63 4.75
C LEU A 59 8.26 7.46 5.89
N GLY A 60 7.84 8.72 6.07
CA GLY A 60 8.39 9.61 7.09
C GLY A 60 9.83 10.07 6.81
N GLU A 61 10.38 9.71 5.65
CA GLU A 61 11.71 10.06 5.19
C GLU A 61 11.68 10.55 3.73
N PRO A 62 12.60 11.43 3.32
CA PRO A 62 12.69 11.89 1.93
C PRO A 62 12.97 10.73 0.97
N VAL A 63 12.10 10.55 -0.01
CA VAL A 63 12.29 9.62 -1.12
C VAL A 63 12.80 10.39 -2.33
N HIS A 64 13.82 9.84 -3.00
CA HIS A 64 14.37 10.43 -4.21
C HIS A 64 13.83 9.75 -5.48
N ARG A 65 13.78 10.47 -6.60
CA ARG A 65 13.39 9.93 -7.92
C ARG A 65 14.18 8.69 -8.35
N GLN A 66 15.41 8.55 -7.88
CA GLN A 66 16.25 7.39 -8.20
C GLN A 66 15.74 6.14 -7.50
N ARG A 67 15.18 6.28 -6.30
CA ARG A 67 14.46 5.19 -5.65
C ARG A 67 13.26 4.80 -6.50
N ILE A 68 12.45 5.75 -6.97
CA ILE A 68 11.31 5.46 -7.87
C ILE A 68 11.73 4.71 -9.13
N ARG A 69 12.80 5.15 -9.80
CA ARG A 69 13.34 4.45 -10.96
C ARG A 69 13.68 2.98 -10.64
N ARG A 70 14.36 2.72 -9.52
CA ARG A 70 14.72 1.36 -9.10
C ARG A 70 13.49 0.48 -8.86
N ILE A 71 12.42 1.03 -8.29
CA ILE A 71 11.15 0.30 -8.12
C ILE A 71 10.55 -0.07 -9.49
N GLU A 72 10.53 0.87 -10.43
CA GLU A 72 10.03 0.64 -11.80
C GLU A 72 10.88 -0.34 -12.61
N ASP A 73 12.16 -0.44 -12.28
CA ASP A 73 13.11 -1.36 -12.88
C ASP A 73 13.13 -2.72 -12.15
N GLY A 74 12.23 -2.95 -11.18
CA GLY A 74 12.12 -4.25 -10.48
C GLY A 74 13.31 -4.60 -9.58
N ASP A 75 14.04 -3.60 -9.08
CA ASP A 75 15.27 -3.81 -8.32
C ASP A 75 15.04 -4.51 -6.96
N THR A 76 15.66 -5.67 -6.79
CA THR A 76 15.55 -6.55 -5.62
C THR A 76 16.08 -5.94 -4.33
N LYS A 77 16.93 -4.92 -4.42
CA LYS A 77 17.51 -4.22 -3.26
C LYS A 77 16.64 -3.06 -2.76
N VAL A 78 15.46 -2.85 -3.34
CA VAL A 78 14.50 -1.86 -2.83
C VAL A 78 13.69 -2.46 -1.69
N ALA A 79 13.63 -1.77 -0.56
CA ALA A 79 12.88 -2.23 0.60
C ALA A 79 11.38 -2.39 0.29
N ALA A 80 10.78 -3.49 0.76
CA ALA A 80 9.37 -3.81 0.55
C ALA A 80 8.40 -2.70 0.97
N GLY A 81 8.73 -1.95 2.04
CA GLY A 81 7.93 -0.80 2.49
C GLY A 81 7.72 0.27 1.43
N VAL A 82 8.67 0.44 0.51
CA VAL A 82 8.55 1.39 -0.61
C VAL A 82 7.52 0.90 -1.63
N TYR A 83 7.51 -0.40 -1.93
CA TYR A 83 6.47 -1.01 -2.79
C TYR A 83 5.09 -0.90 -2.15
N PHE A 84 4.97 -1.14 -0.85
CA PHE A 84 3.70 -1.01 -0.13
C PHE A 84 3.18 0.43 -0.14
N ALA A 85 4.06 1.43 0.02
CA ALA A 85 3.67 2.83 -0.08
C ALA A 85 3.13 3.17 -1.48
N VAL A 86 3.76 2.64 -2.54
CA VAL A 86 3.24 2.81 -3.91
C VAL A 86 1.89 2.12 -4.09
N TRP A 87 1.71 0.89 -3.59
CA TRP A 87 0.42 0.19 -3.68
C TRP A 87 -0.68 0.87 -2.87
N ALA A 88 -0.35 1.49 -1.74
CA ALA A 88 -1.27 2.33 -0.99
C ALA A 88 -1.72 3.52 -1.85
N ARG A 89 -0.78 4.20 -2.52
CA ARG A 89 -1.10 5.31 -3.43
C ARG A 89 -1.90 4.88 -4.67
N MET A 90 -1.67 3.67 -5.16
CA MET A 90 -2.45 3.07 -6.25
C MET A 90 -3.85 2.63 -5.81
N GLY A 91 -4.13 2.57 -4.50
CA GLY A 91 -5.40 2.07 -3.97
C GLY A 91 -5.60 0.57 -4.20
N VAL A 92 -4.52 -0.22 -4.19
CA VAL A 92 -4.57 -1.68 -4.43
C VAL A 92 -4.00 -2.50 -3.27
N LEU A 93 -3.51 -1.84 -2.21
CA LEU A 93 -2.86 -2.51 -1.09
C LEU A 93 -3.76 -3.55 -0.41
N ASP A 94 -5.05 -3.25 -0.27
CA ASP A 94 -6.07 -4.14 0.28
C ASP A 94 -6.23 -5.42 -0.57
N LYS A 95 -6.29 -5.28 -1.89
CA LYS A 95 -6.41 -6.40 -2.83
C LYS A 95 -5.15 -7.23 -2.87
N VAL A 96 -3.97 -6.58 -2.88
CA VAL A 96 -2.69 -7.28 -2.84
C VAL A 96 -2.54 -8.03 -1.51
N ALA A 97 -2.91 -7.40 -0.39
CA ALA A 97 -2.91 -8.06 0.91
C ALA A 97 -3.89 -9.24 0.93
N LEU A 98 -5.10 -9.08 0.39
CA LEU A 98 -6.06 -10.17 0.27
C LEU A 98 -5.47 -11.33 -0.53
N VAL A 99 -4.92 -11.10 -1.72
CA VAL A 99 -4.39 -12.19 -2.56
C VAL A 99 -3.14 -12.83 -1.95
N THR A 100 -2.24 -12.04 -1.36
CA THR A 100 -0.98 -12.53 -0.77
C THR A 100 -1.23 -13.30 0.54
N TYR A 101 -2.23 -12.89 1.31
CA TYR A 101 -2.48 -13.41 2.64
C TYR A 101 -3.75 -14.25 2.77
N ALA A 102 -4.59 -14.34 1.73
CA ALA A 102 -5.69 -15.29 1.67
C ALA A 102 -5.12 -16.71 1.69
N GLY A 103 -5.35 -17.40 2.81
CA GLY A 103 -4.84 -18.75 3.06
C GLY A 103 -3.90 -18.86 4.27
N SER A 104 -3.36 -17.75 4.76
CA SER A 104 -2.63 -17.71 6.04
C SER A 104 -3.62 -17.60 7.21
N SER A 105 -3.65 -18.61 8.10
CA SER A 105 -4.52 -18.62 9.28
C SER A 105 -4.30 -17.40 10.19
N THR A 106 -3.06 -16.92 10.29
CA THR A 106 -2.66 -15.75 11.08
C THR A 106 -3.22 -14.46 10.47
N SER A 107 -3.21 -14.34 9.14
CA SER A 107 -3.68 -13.16 8.44
C SER A 107 -5.21 -13.06 8.42
N MET A 108 -5.90 -14.20 8.32
CA MET A 108 -7.36 -14.28 8.49
C MET A 108 -7.79 -13.78 9.88
N ARG A 109 -7.04 -14.16 10.93
CA ARG A 109 -7.31 -13.70 12.31
C ARG A 109 -7.09 -12.20 12.47
N TYR A 110 -6.02 -11.65 11.87
CA TYR A 110 -5.79 -10.21 11.87
C TYR A 110 -6.89 -9.44 11.13
N LEU A 111 -7.27 -9.88 9.93
CA LEU A 111 -8.35 -9.27 9.16
C LEU A 111 -9.69 -9.31 9.90
N HIS A 112 -9.98 -10.41 10.61
CA HIS A 112 -11.18 -10.52 11.43
C HIS A 112 -11.17 -9.51 12.60
N LEU A 113 -10.07 -9.45 13.35
CA LEU A 113 -9.91 -8.50 14.46
C LEU A 113 -10.01 -7.03 14.00
N LEU A 114 -9.48 -6.73 12.81
CA LEU A 114 -9.53 -5.39 12.24
C LEU A 114 -10.94 -5.04 11.76
N GLY A 115 -11.65 -5.99 11.17
CA GLY A 115 -13.07 -5.87 10.82
C GLY A 115 -13.95 -5.60 12.05
N ASP A 116 -13.75 -6.34 13.13
CA ASP A 116 -14.52 -6.15 14.38
C ASP A 116 -14.27 -4.77 14.99
N ARG A 117 -13.01 -4.31 14.97
CA ARG A 117 -12.66 -2.98 15.46
C ARG A 117 -13.30 -1.87 14.61
N LEU A 118 -13.19 -1.97 13.28
CA LEU A 118 -13.80 -1.00 12.37
C LEU A 118 -15.33 -0.97 12.49
N ALA A 119 -15.96 -2.14 12.66
CA ALA A 119 -17.40 -2.22 12.89
C ALA A 119 -17.81 -1.54 14.20
N SER A 120 -17.02 -1.71 15.27
CA SER A 120 -17.25 -1.03 16.54
C SER A 120 -17.10 0.49 16.42
N GLU A 121 -16.03 0.96 15.78
CA GLU A 121 -15.78 2.39 15.57
C GLU A 121 -16.87 3.03 14.71
N THR A 122 -17.32 2.34 13.66
CA THR A 122 -18.43 2.79 12.79
C THR A 122 -19.75 2.90 13.58
N LYS A 123 -20.04 1.91 14.44
CA LYS A 123 -21.26 1.90 15.26
C LYS A 123 -21.27 3.04 16.29
N THR A 124 -20.11 3.36 16.86
CA THR A 124 -19.96 4.51 17.77
C THR A 124 -20.16 5.83 17.02
N ALA A 125 -19.51 5.99 15.86
CA ALA A 125 -19.68 7.19 15.03
C ALA A 125 -21.14 7.40 14.59
N MET A 126 -21.86 6.32 14.25
CA MET A 126 -23.30 6.40 13.93
C MET A 126 -24.15 6.82 15.12
N ARG A 127 -23.84 6.35 16.34
CA ARG A 127 -24.52 6.79 17.57
C ARG A 127 -24.26 8.26 17.87
N ASP A 128 -23.02 8.70 17.75
CA ASP A 128 -22.65 10.09 18.03
C ASP A 128 -23.30 11.04 17.02
N ALA A 129 -23.37 10.65 15.75
CA ALA A 129 -24.09 11.39 14.72
C ALA A 129 -25.59 11.46 14.99
N ALA A 130 -26.22 10.37 15.41
CA ALA A 130 -27.64 10.34 15.77
C ALA A 130 -27.94 11.25 16.98
N HIS A 131 -27.10 11.18 18.02
CA HIS A 131 -27.23 12.03 19.21
C HIS A 131 -27.02 13.52 18.87
N ALA A 132 -26.07 13.85 18.00
CA ALA A 132 -25.86 15.22 17.53
C ALA A 132 -27.07 15.76 16.74
N LEU A 133 -27.73 14.92 15.94
CA LEU A 133 -28.96 15.28 15.22
C LEU A 133 -30.14 15.51 16.17
N GLU A 134 -30.32 14.66 17.18
CA GLU A 134 -31.36 14.84 18.20
C GLU A 134 -31.16 16.12 19.02
N MET A 135 -29.92 16.40 19.45
CA MET A 135 -29.58 17.63 20.17
C MET A 135 -29.77 18.88 19.31
N LYS A 136 -29.51 18.79 18.00
CA LYS A 136 -29.76 19.89 17.06
C LYS A 136 -31.27 20.13 16.89
N ALA A 137 -32.05 19.08 16.70
CA ALA A 137 -33.51 19.17 16.60
C ALA A 137 -34.16 19.71 17.88
N ALA A 138 -33.67 19.31 19.07
CA ALA A 138 -34.15 19.82 20.35
C ALA A 138 -33.81 21.31 20.56
N ARG A 139 -32.66 21.78 20.06
CA ARG A 139 -32.29 23.21 20.10
C ARG A 139 -33.11 24.06 19.11
N GLU A 140 -33.42 23.52 17.94
CA GLU A 140 -34.27 24.20 16.96
C GLU A 140 -35.72 24.31 17.46
N MET A 141 -36.23 23.31 18.18
CA MET A 141 -37.55 23.37 18.82
C MET A 141 -37.62 24.26 20.08
N ALA A 142 -36.49 24.53 20.74
CA ALA A 142 -36.42 25.37 21.94
C ALA A 142 -36.10 26.86 21.64
N GLY A 143 -35.82 27.20 20.38
CA GLY A 143 -35.48 28.54 19.94
C GLY A 143 -36.58 29.27 19.17
N ASP A 144 -37.81 28.76 19.19
CA ASP A 144 -38.96 29.27 18.43
C ASP A 144 -40.05 29.93 19.33
N ASP A 145 -39.64 30.46 20.50
CA ASP A 145 -40.45 31.33 21.38
C ASP A 145 -39.92 32.79 21.39
#